data_AF-A0A2N0X4U7-F1
#
_entry.id   AF-A0A2N0X4U7-F1
#
_cell.length_a   1.000
_cell.length_b   1.000
_cell.length_c   1.000
_cell.angle_alpha   90.00
_cell.angle_beta   90.00
_cell.angle_gamma   90.00
#
_symmetry.space_group_name_H-M   'P 1'
#
loop_
_entity.id
_entity.type
_entity.pdbx_description
1 polymer ?
#
loop_
_entity_poly.entity_id
_entity_poly.type
_entity_poly.pdbx_seq_one_letter_code
_entity_poly.pdbx_strand_id
1 'polypeptide(L)'
;MYVCHSAQEGGTRIMANPFSKGWNYLKASLDQKIDENADPKVQIHQAAEEAKKQHQEITQHAAAIIGNKRQLEMKLDRLLKERDTLQDQAKQAIGMADSAAAEGNSARSAEYTNTAEVFASQLVAVEQQIEELKASHHQAAQAAEQAQQKQRESEARLKEQMAQINQMQAQVDQAKMQEASNEAMGALSTASNDSVPTLDAVRDKIERRYADALGAQELAEGSMTSRMDEIAAAGRDMKAAARLEQIRAELGGGGDTAALESGEAEGR
;
A
#
# COMPACT_ATOMS: atom_id res chain seq x y z
N MET A 1 26.33 47.07 40.81
CA MET A 1 25.11 47.89 40.88
C MET A 1 23.95 46.94 41.07
N TYR A 2 23.43 46.90 42.29
CA TYR A 2 22.24 46.17 42.70
C TYR A 2 21.02 46.72 41.96
N VAL A 3 20.14 45.87 41.40
CA VAL A 3 18.67 46.05 41.50
C VAL A 3 18.01 44.67 41.42
N CYS A 4 17.43 44.26 42.55
CA CYS A 4 16.36 43.26 42.62
C CYS A 4 15.04 43.87 42.10
N HIS A 5 14.26 43.09 41.37
CA HIS A 5 12.79 43.22 41.41
C HIS A 5 12.12 41.86 41.23
N SER A 6 11.12 41.65 42.07
CA SER A 6 10.35 40.43 42.33
C SER A 6 8.97 40.47 41.65
N ALA A 7 8.32 39.29 41.68
CA ALA A 7 6.89 38.98 41.48
C ALA A 7 6.45 38.58 40.05
N GLN A 8 5.52 37.63 39.81
CA GLN A 8 4.89 36.54 40.56
C GLN A 8 3.97 35.75 39.58
N GLU A 9 3.88 34.43 39.76
CA GLU A 9 2.74 33.52 39.47
C GLU A 9 2.27 33.08 38.06
N GLY A 10 1.92 31.78 37.99
CA GLY A 10 1.12 31.10 36.96
C GLY A 10 1.82 29.87 36.37
N GLY A 11 1.66 28.62 36.82
CA GLY A 11 0.58 28.04 37.60
C GLY A 11 -0.44 27.24 36.77
N THR A 12 -0.01 26.33 35.88
CA THR A 12 -0.90 25.26 35.37
C THR A 12 -0.18 23.92 35.36
N ARG A 13 -0.44 23.14 36.42
CA ARG A 13 -0.19 21.70 36.48
C ARG A 13 -0.99 21.04 35.35
N ILE A 14 -0.31 20.41 34.40
CA ILE A 14 -0.94 19.42 33.52
C ILE A 14 -1.34 18.26 34.42
N MET A 15 -2.65 18.13 34.70
CA MET A 15 -3.20 17.01 35.43
C MET A 15 -2.90 15.71 34.66
N ALA A 16 -1.96 14.93 35.17
CA ALA A 16 -1.86 13.52 34.84
C ALA A 16 -3.14 12.84 35.33
N ASN A 17 -4.05 12.54 34.41
CA ASN A 17 -5.31 11.88 34.69
C ASN A 17 -5.03 10.42 35.10
N PRO A 18 -5.25 10.00 36.36
CA PRO A 18 -4.92 8.64 36.81
C PRO A 18 -5.81 7.57 36.17
N PHE A 19 -6.93 7.96 35.54
CA PHE A 19 -7.86 7.06 34.87
C PHE A 19 -7.40 6.62 33.47
N SER A 20 -6.68 7.47 32.73
CA SER A 20 -6.14 7.10 31.41
C SER A 20 -4.94 6.15 31.51
N LYS A 21 -4.24 6.16 32.65
CA LYS A 21 -3.18 5.19 32.94
C LYS A 21 -3.76 3.79 33.17
N GLY A 22 -4.89 3.67 33.87
CA GLY A 22 -5.59 2.39 34.06
C GLY A 22 -6.07 1.75 32.76
N TRP A 23 -6.63 2.55 31.83
CA TRP A 23 -7.04 2.06 30.51
C TRP A 23 -5.85 1.65 29.64
N ASN A 24 -4.74 2.38 29.71
CA ASN A 24 -3.51 2.01 29.01
C ASN A 24 -2.88 0.74 29.58
N TYR A 25 -2.95 0.48 30.90
CA TYR A 25 -2.50 -0.79 31.48
C TYR A 25 -3.46 -1.94 31.19
N LEU A 26 -4.77 -1.71 31.17
CA LEU A 26 -5.74 -2.73 30.79
C LEU A 26 -5.57 -3.11 29.32
N LYS A 27 -5.43 -2.11 28.43
CA LYS A 27 -5.17 -2.31 27.00
C LYS A 27 -3.80 -2.94 26.76
N ALA A 28 -2.76 -2.50 27.47
CA ALA A 28 -1.45 -3.15 27.42
C ALA A 28 -1.48 -4.59 27.96
N SER A 29 -2.27 -4.89 29.00
CA SER A 29 -2.40 -6.25 29.52
C SER A 29 -3.25 -7.17 28.63
N LEU A 30 -4.13 -6.58 27.81
CA LEU A 30 -4.93 -7.29 26.80
C LEU A 30 -4.10 -7.48 25.50
N ASP A 31 -3.43 -6.43 25.02
CA ASP A 31 -2.52 -6.48 23.87
C ASP A 31 -1.33 -7.40 24.17
N GLN A 32 -0.75 -7.36 25.37
CA GLN A 32 0.37 -8.23 25.76
C GLN A 32 -0.02 -9.71 25.84
N LYS A 33 -1.28 -10.04 26.17
CA LYS A 33 -1.80 -11.41 26.11
C LYS A 33 -2.29 -11.84 24.72
N ILE A 34 -2.53 -10.90 23.81
CA ILE A 34 -2.91 -11.19 22.42
C ILE A 34 -1.65 -11.35 21.53
N ASP A 35 -0.60 -10.56 21.79
CA ASP A 35 0.65 -10.58 21.01
C ASP A 35 1.58 -11.73 21.42
N GLU A 36 1.58 -12.14 22.71
CA GLU A 36 2.38 -13.28 23.20
C GLU A 36 1.85 -14.67 22.75
N ASN A 37 0.67 -14.74 22.12
CA ASN A 37 0.08 -15.98 21.60
C ASN A 37 -0.43 -15.82 20.16
N ALA A 38 0.32 -15.14 19.30
CA ALA A 38 0.06 -15.20 17.86
C ALA A 38 0.15 -16.66 17.41
N ASP A 39 -0.99 -17.24 17.02
CA ASP A 39 -1.11 -18.64 16.55
C ASP A 39 0.07 -18.93 15.58
N PRO A 40 0.89 -19.97 15.84
CA PRO A 40 2.02 -20.33 14.98
C PRO A 40 1.64 -20.38 13.49
N LYS A 41 0.38 -20.73 13.17
CA LYS A 41 -0.13 -20.68 11.79
C LYS A 41 -0.06 -19.28 11.19
N VAL A 42 -0.49 -18.25 11.92
CA VAL A 42 -0.50 -16.85 11.44
C VAL A 42 0.92 -16.38 11.16
N GLN A 43 1.87 -16.68 12.05
CA GLN A 43 3.28 -16.31 11.86
C GLN A 43 3.88 -17.01 10.63
N ILE A 44 3.59 -18.31 10.43
CA ILE A 44 4.06 -19.04 9.24
C ILE A 44 3.45 -18.47 7.96
N HIS A 45 2.18 -18.07 7.98
CA HIS A 45 1.54 -17.39 6.84
C HIS A 45 2.17 -16.03 6.55
N GLN A 46 2.45 -15.22 7.57
CA GLN A 46 3.13 -13.93 7.41
C GLN A 46 4.53 -14.12 6.82
N ALA A 47 5.30 -15.09 7.33
CA ALA A 47 6.61 -15.44 6.79
C ALA A 47 6.52 -15.87 5.31
N ALA A 48 5.47 -16.61 4.93
CA ALA A 48 5.26 -17.02 3.55
C ALA A 48 4.98 -15.84 2.62
N GLU A 49 4.13 -14.91 3.05
CA GLU A 49 3.82 -13.70 2.28
C GLU A 49 5.02 -12.76 2.18
N GLU A 50 5.80 -12.62 3.25
CA GLU A 50 7.02 -11.81 3.22
C GLU A 50 8.07 -12.40 2.25
N ALA A 51 8.30 -13.72 2.29
CA ALA A 51 9.20 -14.39 1.36
C ALA A 51 8.79 -14.17 -0.10
N LYS A 52 7.48 -14.31 -0.41
CA LYS A 52 6.94 -14.03 -1.75
C LYS A 52 7.13 -12.56 -2.14
N LYS A 53 6.86 -11.63 -1.23
CA LYS A 53 7.01 -10.19 -1.46
C LYS A 53 8.46 -9.83 -1.78
N GLN A 54 9.42 -10.34 -1.02
CA GLN A 54 10.85 -10.13 -1.28
C GLN A 54 11.25 -10.63 -2.69
N HIS A 55 10.77 -11.82 -3.09
CA HIS A 55 11.02 -12.34 -4.43
C HIS A 55 10.40 -11.48 -5.53
N GLN A 56 9.17 -10.99 -5.30
CA GLN A 56 8.48 -10.09 -6.23
C GLN A 56 9.25 -8.78 -6.40
N GLU A 57 9.74 -8.17 -5.32
CA GLU A 57 10.55 -6.95 -5.36
C GLU A 57 11.84 -7.13 -6.16
N ILE A 58 12.56 -8.24 -5.93
CA ILE A 58 13.77 -8.59 -6.69
C ILE A 58 13.46 -8.76 -8.18
N THR A 59 12.34 -9.42 -8.49
CA THR A 59 11.92 -9.66 -9.87
C THR A 59 11.51 -8.37 -10.57
N GLN A 60 10.77 -7.48 -9.91
CA GLN A 60 10.40 -6.16 -10.44
C GLN A 60 11.65 -5.30 -10.71
N HIS A 61 12.59 -5.29 -9.77
CA HIS A 61 13.85 -4.57 -9.95
C HIS A 61 14.68 -5.14 -11.10
N ALA A 62 14.76 -6.46 -11.22
CA ALA A 62 15.43 -7.11 -12.35
C ALA A 62 14.76 -6.77 -13.68
N ALA A 63 13.43 -6.77 -13.73
CA ALA A 63 12.67 -6.39 -14.93
C ALA A 63 12.97 -4.95 -15.37
N ALA A 64 13.06 -4.00 -14.43
CA ALA A 64 13.42 -2.62 -14.74
C ALA A 64 14.83 -2.50 -15.35
N ILE A 65 15.82 -3.20 -14.79
CA ILE A 65 17.20 -3.20 -15.31
C ILE A 65 17.26 -3.82 -16.71
N ILE A 66 16.63 -4.98 -16.90
CA ILE A 66 16.57 -5.67 -18.20
C ILE A 66 15.84 -4.80 -19.23
N GLY A 67 14.78 -4.11 -18.82
CA GLY A 67 14.04 -3.15 -19.64
C GLY A 67 14.93 -2.00 -20.12
N ASN A 68 15.73 -1.41 -19.23
CA ASN A 68 16.69 -0.37 -19.61
C ASN A 68 17.70 -0.86 -20.65
N LYS A 69 18.29 -2.05 -20.46
CA LYS A 69 19.18 -2.68 -21.45
C LYS A 69 18.50 -2.79 -22.82
N ARG A 70 17.27 -3.31 -22.87
CA ARG A 70 16.49 -3.43 -24.13
C ARG A 70 16.21 -2.09 -24.80
N GLN A 71 15.95 -1.04 -24.01
CA GLN A 71 15.78 0.31 -24.55
C GLN A 71 17.06 0.82 -25.23
N LEU A 72 18.24 0.56 -24.64
CA LEU A 72 19.53 0.89 -25.24
C LEU A 72 19.78 0.09 -26.52
N GLU A 73 19.44 -1.20 -26.55
CA GLU A 73 19.54 -2.04 -27.76
C GLU A 73 18.69 -1.49 -28.90
N MET A 74 17.45 -1.11 -28.64
CA MET A 74 16.57 -0.53 -29.66
C MET A 74 17.08 0.83 -30.15
N LYS A 75 17.68 1.66 -29.28
CA LYS A 75 18.31 2.92 -29.70
C LYS A 75 19.52 2.66 -30.59
N LEU A 76 20.35 1.67 -30.21
CA LEU A 76 21.55 1.30 -30.96
C LEU A 76 21.20 0.79 -32.36
N ASP A 77 20.18 -0.07 -32.49
CA ASP A 77 19.70 -0.55 -33.80
C ASP A 77 19.23 0.59 -34.71
N ARG A 78 18.52 1.59 -34.15
CA ARG A 78 18.09 2.77 -34.93
C ARG A 78 19.28 3.59 -35.43
N LEU A 79 20.26 3.87 -34.56
CA LEU A 79 21.45 4.62 -34.94
C LEU A 79 22.29 3.87 -35.98
N LEU A 80 22.43 2.54 -35.86
CA LEU A 80 23.15 1.73 -36.85
C LEU A 80 22.51 1.81 -38.24
N LYS A 81 21.17 1.82 -38.32
CA LYS A 81 20.42 2.01 -39.57
C LYS A 81 20.56 3.42 -40.14
N GLU A 82 20.56 4.43 -39.28
CA GLU A 82 20.78 5.82 -39.67
C GLU A 82 22.19 6.02 -40.24
N ARG A 83 23.20 5.46 -39.57
CA ARG A 83 24.58 5.40 -40.07
C ARG A 83 24.65 4.75 -41.45
N ASP A 84 24.02 3.59 -41.65
CA ASP A 84 24.00 2.92 -42.97
C ASP A 84 23.38 3.80 -44.05
N THR A 85 22.25 4.44 -43.73
CA THR A 85 21.57 5.36 -44.65
C THR A 85 22.45 6.55 -45.03
N LEU A 86 23.08 7.21 -44.06
CA LEU A 86 23.99 8.33 -44.29
C LEU A 86 25.21 7.91 -45.10
N GLN A 87 25.75 6.72 -44.82
CA GLN A 87 26.88 6.17 -45.57
C GLN A 87 26.51 5.92 -47.04
N ASP A 88 25.33 5.36 -47.31
CA ASP A 88 24.87 5.10 -48.67
C ASP A 88 24.57 6.41 -49.42
N GLN A 89 23.97 7.39 -48.75
CA GLN A 89 23.74 8.73 -49.29
C GLN A 89 25.05 9.47 -49.61
N ALA A 90 26.06 9.38 -48.73
CA ALA A 90 27.38 9.96 -48.97
C ALA A 90 28.04 9.32 -50.19
N LYS A 91 28.02 7.98 -50.30
CA LYS A 91 28.55 7.26 -51.47
C LYS A 91 27.83 7.65 -52.76
N GLN A 92 26.50 7.79 -52.72
CA GLN A 92 25.73 8.22 -53.88
C GLN A 92 26.09 9.64 -54.29
N ALA A 93 26.22 10.57 -53.35
CA ALA A 93 26.62 11.96 -53.62
C ALA A 93 28.03 12.03 -54.25
N ILE A 94 28.98 11.24 -53.76
CA ILE A 94 30.33 11.12 -54.35
C ILE A 94 30.22 10.59 -55.79
N GLY A 95 29.47 9.52 -56.03
CA GLY A 95 29.29 8.97 -57.38
C GLY A 95 28.66 9.97 -58.36
N MET A 96 27.72 10.79 -57.90
CA MET A 96 27.15 11.89 -58.71
C MET A 96 28.16 13.01 -58.97
N ALA A 97 29.00 13.35 -57.97
CA ALA A 97 30.06 14.35 -58.13
C ALA A 97 31.10 13.92 -59.17
N ASP A 98 31.51 12.65 -59.13
CA ASP A 98 32.46 12.05 -60.07
C ASP A 98 31.90 11.98 -61.48
N SER A 99 30.61 11.60 -61.61
CA SER A 99 29.92 11.56 -62.91
C SER A 99 29.83 12.96 -63.53
N ALA A 100 29.44 13.98 -62.75
CA ALA A 100 29.39 15.36 -63.21
C ALA A 100 30.77 15.91 -63.58
N ALA A 101 31.82 15.51 -62.87
CA ALA A 101 33.20 15.86 -63.21
C ALA A 101 33.63 15.23 -64.55
N ALA A 102 33.33 13.96 -64.77
CA ALA A 102 33.63 13.25 -66.01
C ALA A 102 32.90 13.85 -67.24
N GLU A 103 31.71 14.40 -67.03
CA GLU A 103 30.94 15.14 -68.04
C GLU A 103 31.43 16.59 -68.26
N GLY A 104 32.44 17.04 -67.51
CA GLY A 104 32.99 18.40 -67.60
C GLY A 104 32.17 19.48 -66.89
N ASN A 105 31.14 19.10 -66.12
CA ASN A 105 30.30 20.03 -65.38
C ASN A 105 30.85 20.29 -63.96
N SER A 106 31.88 21.14 -63.89
CA SER A 106 32.60 21.44 -62.64
C SER A 106 31.72 22.07 -61.55
N ALA A 107 30.77 22.93 -61.91
CA ALA A 107 29.87 23.55 -60.93
C ALA A 107 28.98 22.52 -60.23
N ARG A 108 28.38 21.61 -61.01
CA ARG A 108 27.51 20.55 -60.48
C ARG A 108 28.29 19.50 -59.69
N SER A 109 29.51 19.19 -60.11
CA SER A 109 30.42 18.34 -59.35
C SER A 109 30.68 18.91 -57.95
N ALA A 110 31.00 20.20 -57.86
CA ALA A 110 31.21 20.88 -56.57
C ALA A 110 29.97 20.87 -55.66
N GLU A 111 28.76 21.05 -56.21
CA GLU A 111 27.51 20.95 -55.43
C GLU A 111 27.31 19.56 -54.81
N TYR A 112 27.56 18.49 -55.58
CA TYR A 112 27.47 17.12 -55.07
C TYR A 112 28.57 16.79 -54.07
N THR A 113 29.79 17.31 -54.26
CA THR A 113 30.87 17.20 -53.27
C THR A 113 30.48 17.85 -51.95
N ASN A 114 29.96 19.08 -51.96
CA ASN A 114 29.47 19.73 -50.73
C ASN A 114 28.36 18.92 -50.04
N THR A 115 27.48 18.30 -50.82
CA THR A 115 26.42 17.42 -50.29
C THR A 115 27.02 16.17 -49.62
N ALA A 116 28.04 15.56 -50.23
CA ALA A 116 28.75 14.42 -49.66
C ALA A 116 29.46 14.80 -48.34
N GLU A 117 30.08 15.98 -48.27
CA GLU A 117 30.71 16.48 -47.04
C GLU A 117 29.71 16.68 -45.91
N VAL A 118 28.50 17.15 -46.21
CA VAL A 118 27.41 17.28 -45.24
C VAL A 118 26.97 15.91 -44.71
N PHE A 119 26.78 14.91 -45.59
CA PHE A 119 26.44 13.55 -45.15
C PHE A 119 27.58 12.91 -44.34
N ALA A 120 28.84 13.12 -44.74
CA ALA A 120 30.00 12.63 -43.99
C ALA A 120 30.08 13.25 -42.59
N SER A 121 29.80 14.55 -42.45
CA SER A 121 29.77 15.23 -41.15
C SER A 121 28.67 14.66 -40.24
N GLN A 122 27.48 14.40 -40.79
CA GLN A 122 26.39 13.75 -40.06
C GLN A 122 26.73 12.30 -39.68
N LEU A 123 27.35 11.56 -40.60
CA LEU A 123 27.78 10.18 -40.36
C LEU A 123 28.73 10.10 -39.17
N VAL A 124 29.74 10.96 -39.12
CA VAL A 124 30.69 11.03 -37.98
C VAL A 124 29.96 11.33 -36.67
N ALA A 125 28.98 12.23 -36.68
CA ALA A 125 28.19 12.53 -35.48
C ALA A 125 27.38 11.31 -34.99
N VAL A 126 26.75 10.56 -35.90
CA VAL A 126 26.01 9.33 -35.55
C VAL A 126 26.96 8.23 -35.07
N GLU A 127 28.13 8.07 -35.69
CA GLU A 127 29.14 7.11 -35.25
C GLU A 127 29.64 7.38 -33.83
N GLN A 128 29.84 8.65 -33.47
CA GLN A 128 30.18 9.03 -32.09
C GLN A 128 29.08 8.65 -31.10
N GLN A 129 27.81 8.90 -31.45
CA GLN A 129 26.66 8.51 -30.61
C GLN A 129 26.56 6.99 -30.45
N ILE A 130 26.85 6.23 -31.51
CA ILE A 130 26.90 4.76 -31.46
C ILE A 130 27.95 4.28 -30.46
N GLU A 131 29.16 4.85 -30.50
CA GLU A 131 30.23 4.45 -29.57
C GLU A 131 29.91 4.78 -28.11
N GLU A 132 29.36 5.96 -27.84
CA GLU A 132 28.88 6.32 -26.49
C GLU A 132 27.77 5.37 -26.01
N LEU A 133 26.83 5.04 -26.89
CA LEU A 133 25.72 4.16 -26.58
C LEU A 133 26.17 2.71 -26.36
N LYS A 134 27.17 2.23 -27.09
CA LYS A 134 27.79 0.90 -26.88
C LYS A 134 28.40 0.79 -25.49
N ALA A 135 29.11 1.82 -25.02
CA ALA A 135 29.67 1.83 -23.66
C ALA A 135 28.55 1.72 -22.61
N SER A 136 27.49 2.51 -22.77
CA SER A 136 26.31 2.48 -21.89
C SER A 136 25.57 1.13 -21.95
N HIS A 137 25.43 0.55 -23.15
CA HIS A 137 24.82 -0.77 -23.37
C HIS A 137 25.61 -1.88 -22.69
N HIS A 138 26.94 -1.86 -22.80
CA HIS A 138 27.80 -2.84 -22.15
C HIS A 138 27.63 -2.81 -20.62
N GLN A 139 27.61 -1.62 -20.01
CA GLN A 139 27.34 -1.46 -18.58
C GLN A 139 25.95 -2.00 -18.20
N ALA A 140 24.92 -1.67 -18.99
CA ALA A 140 23.57 -2.17 -18.76
C ALA A 140 23.46 -3.69 -18.94
N ALA A 141 24.25 -4.28 -19.85
CA ALA A 141 24.31 -5.72 -20.06
C ALA A 141 24.84 -6.45 -18.83
N GLN A 142 25.94 -5.96 -18.25
CA GLN A 142 26.50 -6.51 -17.01
C GLN A 142 25.52 -6.38 -15.84
N ALA A 143 24.87 -5.22 -15.70
CA ALA A 143 23.86 -5.01 -14.67
C ALA A 143 22.66 -5.97 -14.83
N ALA A 144 22.21 -6.20 -16.07
CA ALA A 144 21.13 -7.13 -16.36
C ALA A 144 21.50 -8.58 -16.04
N GLU A 145 22.74 -9.00 -16.34
CA GLU A 145 23.23 -10.34 -15.99
C GLU A 145 23.25 -10.55 -14.47
N GLN A 146 23.77 -9.58 -13.71
CA GLN A 146 23.75 -9.63 -12.25
C GLN A 146 22.33 -9.65 -11.68
N ALA A 147 21.43 -8.86 -12.26
CA ALA A 147 20.03 -8.83 -11.83
C ALA A 147 19.31 -10.16 -12.11
N GLN A 148 19.57 -10.79 -13.26
CA GLN A 148 19.07 -12.13 -13.57
C GLN A 148 19.62 -13.18 -12.61
N GLN A 149 20.91 -13.12 -12.28
CA GLN A 149 21.51 -14.04 -11.32
C GLN A 149 20.85 -13.92 -9.94
N LYS A 150 20.68 -12.69 -9.44
CA LYS A 150 19.96 -12.44 -8.17
C LYS A 150 18.51 -12.91 -8.19
N GLN A 151 17.83 -12.78 -9.34
CA GLN A 151 16.45 -13.25 -9.50
C GLN A 151 16.37 -14.79 -9.43
N ARG A 152 17.30 -15.51 -10.07
CA ARG A 152 17.39 -16.99 -9.95
C ARG A 152 17.74 -17.44 -8.54
N GLU A 153 18.66 -16.76 -7.87
CA GLU A 153 19.02 -17.05 -6.47
C GLU A 153 17.83 -16.81 -5.53
N SER A 154 17.09 -15.72 -5.75
CA SER A 154 15.86 -15.42 -5.01
C SER A 154 14.78 -16.47 -5.23
N GLU A 155 14.60 -16.95 -6.45
CA GLU A 155 13.65 -18.02 -6.78
C GLU A 155 14.01 -19.33 -6.05
N ALA A 156 15.29 -19.72 -6.08
CA ALA A 156 15.78 -20.89 -5.37
C ALA A 156 15.55 -20.77 -3.86
N ARG A 157 15.89 -19.60 -3.28
CA ARG A 157 15.67 -19.31 -1.86
C ARG A 157 14.19 -19.34 -1.49
N LEU A 158 13.32 -18.74 -2.31
CA LEU A 158 11.87 -18.76 -2.10
C LEU A 158 11.36 -20.20 -2.05
N LYS A 159 11.79 -21.05 -2.98
CA LYS A 159 11.39 -22.46 -3.02
C LYS A 159 11.82 -23.20 -1.75
N GLU A 160 13.04 -22.97 -1.29
CA GLU A 160 13.56 -23.56 -0.04
C GLU A 160 12.74 -23.10 1.17
N GLN A 161 12.50 -21.80 1.31
CA GLN A 161 11.70 -21.23 2.40
C GLN A 161 10.26 -21.77 2.39
N MET A 162 9.63 -21.86 1.21
CA MET A 162 8.29 -22.43 1.08
C MET A 162 8.26 -23.91 1.52
N ALA A 163 9.29 -24.69 1.22
CA ALA A 163 9.38 -26.08 1.67
C ALA A 163 9.47 -26.18 3.20
N GLN A 164 10.30 -25.33 3.83
CA GLN A 164 10.42 -25.26 5.29
C GLN A 164 9.11 -24.80 5.97
N ILE A 165 8.45 -23.79 5.40
CA ILE A 165 7.14 -23.28 5.85
C ILE A 165 6.09 -24.39 5.80
N ASN A 166 6.00 -25.15 4.70
CA ASN A 166 5.06 -26.26 4.58
C ASN A 166 5.33 -27.35 5.63
N GLN A 167 6.60 -27.64 5.91
CA GLN A 167 6.97 -28.59 6.97
C GLN A 167 6.53 -28.08 8.35
N MET A 168 6.76 -26.81 8.68
CA MET A 168 6.31 -26.20 9.94
C MET A 168 4.78 -26.21 10.05
N GLN A 169 4.05 -25.93 8.97
CA GLN A 169 2.58 -26.03 8.96
C GLN A 169 2.10 -27.44 9.30
N ALA A 170 2.68 -28.47 8.68
CA ALA A 170 2.34 -29.85 8.96
C ALA A 170 2.62 -30.24 10.43
N GLN A 171 3.73 -29.74 11.01
CA GLN A 171 4.04 -29.95 12.43
C GLN A 171 3.04 -29.26 13.36
N VAL A 172 2.65 -28.02 13.05
CA VAL A 172 1.63 -27.27 13.80
C VAL A 172 0.28 -27.98 13.71
N ASP A 173 -0.11 -28.49 12.54
CA ASP A 173 -1.34 -29.26 12.36
C ASP A 173 -1.34 -30.56 13.17
N GLN A 174 -0.22 -31.28 13.17
CA GLN A 174 -0.06 -32.49 13.96
C GLN A 174 -0.16 -32.21 15.46
N ALA A 175 0.51 -31.15 15.94
CA ALA A 175 0.46 -30.75 17.34
C ALA A 175 -0.97 -30.38 17.77
N LYS A 176 -1.68 -29.57 16.97
CA LYS A 176 -3.09 -29.21 17.25
C LYS A 176 -4.03 -30.41 17.27
N MET A 177 -3.82 -31.40 16.41
CA MET A 177 -4.61 -32.65 16.45
C MET A 177 -4.35 -33.46 17.73
N GLN A 178 -3.09 -33.51 18.19
CA GLN A 178 -2.75 -34.17 19.45
C GLN A 178 -3.35 -33.43 20.66
N GLU A 179 -3.30 -32.10 20.65
CA GLU A 179 -3.95 -31.24 21.65
C GLU A 179 -5.45 -31.50 21.70
N ALA A 180 -6.14 -31.48 20.55
CA ALA A 180 -7.58 -31.73 20.47
C ALA A 180 -7.96 -33.15 20.95
N SER A 181 -7.14 -34.17 20.63
CA SER A 181 -7.33 -35.54 21.12
C SER A 181 -7.16 -35.64 22.64
N ASN A 182 -6.11 -34.99 23.17
CA ASN A 182 -5.84 -34.96 24.61
C ASN A 182 -6.93 -34.19 25.37
N GLU A 183 -7.43 -33.09 24.81
CA GLU A 183 -8.54 -32.32 25.37
C GLU A 183 -9.82 -33.14 25.41
N ALA A 184 -10.14 -33.87 24.33
CA ALA A 184 -11.30 -34.77 24.28
C ALA A 184 -11.18 -35.92 25.30
N MET A 185 -9.99 -36.53 25.43
CA MET A 185 -9.72 -37.58 26.42
C MET A 185 -9.74 -37.04 27.86
N GLY A 186 -9.23 -35.83 28.08
CA GLY A 186 -9.31 -35.12 29.35
C GLY A 186 -10.75 -34.83 29.75
N ALA A 187 -11.56 -34.30 28.85
CA ALA A 187 -12.99 -34.07 29.06
C ALA A 187 -13.73 -35.38 29.40
N LEU A 188 -13.39 -36.49 28.75
CA LEU A 188 -13.93 -37.82 29.06
C LEU A 188 -13.46 -38.34 30.43
N SER A 189 -12.21 -38.11 30.79
CA SER A 189 -11.63 -38.52 32.08
C SER A 189 -12.20 -37.73 33.25
N THR A 190 -12.42 -36.43 33.10
CA THR A 190 -13.13 -35.58 34.09
C THR A 190 -14.60 -35.97 34.19
N ALA A 191 -15.23 -36.40 33.09
CA ALA A 191 -16.58 -36.98 33.14
C ALA A 191 -16.63 -38.39 33.77
N SER A 192 -15.47 -39.06 33.94
CA SER A 192 -15.37 -40.42 34.51
C SER A 192 -14.85 -40.44 35.96
N ASN A 193 -14.14 -39.41 36.41
CA ASN A 193 -13.56 -39.29 37.76
C ASN A 193 -14.26 -38.28 38.68
N ASP A 194 -15.41 -37.75 38.26
CA ASP A 194 -16.34 -37.14 39.19
C ASP A 194 -17.68 -37.87 39.06
N SER A 195 -18.14 -38.37 40.20
CA SER A 195 -19.46 -38.95 40.49
C SER A 195 -20.48 -38.74 39.38
N VAL A 196 -21.09 -39.83 38.90
CA VAL A 196 -22.34 -39.80 38.12
C VAL A 196 -23.19 -38.63 38.65
N PRO A 197 -23.47 -37.58 37.86
CA PRO A 197 -24.08 -36.37 38.39
C PRO A 197 -25.32 -36.76 39.18
N THR A 198 -25.29 -36.52 40.49
CA THR A 198 -26.50 -36.68 41.30
C THR A 198 -27.54 -35.75 40.70
N LEU A 199 -28.82 -36.12 40.78
CA LEU A 199 -29.90 -35.30 40.22
C LEU A 199 -29.83 -33.85 40.73
N ASP A 200 -29.25 -33.64 41.92
CA ASP A 200 -28.98 -32.32 42.51
C ASP A 200 -27.90 -31.52 41.75
N ALA A 201 -26.79 -32.13 41.32
CA ALA A 201 -25.77 -31.43 40.53
C ALA A 201 -26.29 -31.01 39.13
N VAL A 202 -27.17 -31.83 38.54
CA VAL A 202 -27.86 -31.48 37.30
C VAL A 202 -28.86 -30.36 37.54
N ARG A 203 -29.60 -30.41 38.66
CA ARG A 203 -30.51 -29.34 39.09
C ARG A 203 -29.76 -28.02 39.25
N ASP A 204 -28.64 -28.01 39.96
CA ASP A 204 -27.80 -26.82 40.15
C ASP A 204 -27.28 -26.26 38.82
N LYS A 205 -26.92 -27.13 37.87
CA LYS A 205 -26.46 -26.70 36.54
C LYS A 205 -27.60 -26.12 35.69
N ILE A 206 -28.80 -26.70 35.78
CA ILE A 206 -30.00 -26.17 35.14
C ILE A 206 -30.37 -24.83 35.77
N GLU A 207 -30.36 -24.72 37.10
CA GLU A 207 -30.65 -23.49 37.83
C GLU A 207 -29.62 -22.40 37.49
N ARG A 208 -28.32 -22.75 37.37
CA ARG A 208 -27.27 -21.80 36.98
C ARG A 208 -27.42 -21.35 35.52
N ARG A 209 -27.70 -22.26 34.57
CA ARG A 209 -27.98 -21.87 33.17
C ARG A 209 -29.27 -21.08 33.03
N TYR A 210 -30.27 -21.37 33.86
CA TYR A 210 -31.52 -20.63 33.91
C TYR A 210 -31.29 -19.22 34.47
N ALA A 211 -30.50 -19.09 35.54
CA ALA A 211 -30.10 -17.80 36.11
C ALA A 211 -29.22 -16.98 35.16
N ASP A 212 -28.28 -17.61 34.45
CA ASP A 212 -27.45 -16.94 33.43
C ASP A 212 -28.31 -16.47 32.24
N ALA A 213 -29.30 -17.27 31.82
CA ALA A 213 -30.24 -16.88 30.77
C ALA A 213 -31.19 -15.77 31.23
N LEU A 214 -31.68 -15.80 32.47
CA LEU A 214 -32.50 -14.75 33.07
C LEU A 214 -31.70 -13.46 33.23
N GLY A 215 -30.45 -13.55 33.70
CA GLY A 215 -29.55 -12.41 33.84
C GLY A 215 -29.13 -11.82 32.49
N ALA A 216 -28.94 -12.66 31.46
CA ALA A 216 -28.76 -12.20 30.09
C ALA A 216 -30.02 -11.51 29.53
N GLN A 217 -31.21 -11.92 29.97
CA GLN A 217 -32.48 -11.26 29.64
C GLN A 217 -32.66 -9.93 30.39
N GLU A 218 -32.32 -9.84 31.67
CA GLU A 218 -32.31 -8.59 32.44
C GLU A 218 -31.28 -7.59 31.90
N LEU A 219 -30.12 -8.06 31.43
CA LEU A 219 -29.14 -7.23 30.74
C LEU A 219 -29.63 -6.79 29.34
N ALA A 220 -30.35 -7.64 28.62
CA ALA A 220 -30.95 -7.28 27.33
C ALA A 220 -32.09 -6.26 27.50
N GLU A 221 -32.98 -6.45 28.48
CA GLU A 221 -34.04 -5.50 28.84
C GLU A 221 -33.45 -4.19 29.38
N GLY A 222 -32.48 -4.24 30.30
CA GLY A 222 -31.79 -3.07 30.81
C GLY A 222 -31.05 -2.28 29.73
N SER A 223 -30.43 -2.94 28.75
CA SER A 223 -29.77 -2.26 27.62
C SER A 223 -30.73 -1.68 26.59
N MET A 224 -31.91 -2.28 26.41
CA MET A 224 -32.96 -1.79 25.48
C MET A 224 -33.72 -0.60 26.07
N THR A 225 -34.06 -0.65 27.37
CA THR A 225 -34.71 0.46 28.08
C THR A 225 -33.76 1.64 28.25
N SER A 226 -32.49 1.40 28.59
CA SER A 226 -31.47 2.46 28.66
C SER A 226 -31.19 3.10 27.28
N ARG A 227 -31.17 2.30 26.20
CA ARG A 227 -31.02 2.85 24.83
C ARG A 227 -32.26 3.58 24.34
N MET A 228 -33.47 3.15 24.73
CA MET A 228 -34.69 3.89 24.35
C MET A 228 -34.89 5.18 25.13
N ASP A 229 -34.50 5.22 26.40
CA ASP A 229 -34.53 6.46 27.18
C ASP A 229 -33.45 7.46 26.70
N GLU A 230 -32.26 6.98 26.30
CA GLU A 230 -31.24 7.82 25.65
C GLU A 230 -31.65 8.31 24.25
N ILE A 231 -32.28 7.47 23.42
CA ILE A 231 -32.77 7.87 22.08
C ILE A 231 -33.97 8.82 22.20
N ALA A 232 -34.88 8.60 23.16
CA ALA A 232 -36.00 9.49 23.42
C ALA A 232 -35.56 10.85 23.99
N ALA A 233 -34.49 10.89 24.79
CA ALA A 233 -33.87 12.13 25.26
C ALA A 233 -33.15 12.86 24.12
N ALA A 234 -32.32 12.17 23.33
CA ALA A 234 -31.59 12.75 22.21
C ALA A 234 -32.51 13.26 21.07
N GLY A 235 -33.63 12.56 20.81
CA GLY A 235 -34.61 12.96 19.80
C GLY A 235 -35.45 14.18 20.18
N ARG A 236 -35.67 14.43 21.47
CA ARG A 236 -36.38 15.64 21.96
C ARG A 236 -35.48 16.88 21.90
N ASP A 237 -34.22 16.75 22.29
CA ASP A 237 -33.27 17.87 22.30
C ASP A 237 -32.92 18.34 20.89
N MET A 238 -32.80 17.43 19.91
CA MET A 238 -32.57 17.81 18.51
C MET A 238 -33.78 18.52 17.88
N LYS A 239 -35.01 18.05 18.13
CA LYS A 239 -36.22 18.72 17.61
C LYS A 239 -36.46 20.08 18.28
N ALA A 240 -36.12 20.23 19.56
CA ALA A 240 -36.18 21.50 20.26
C ALA A 240 -35.16 22.51 19.71
N ALA A 241 -33.90 22.10 19.53
CA ALA A 241 -32.86 22.95 18.95
C ALA A 241 -33.17 23.38 17.51
N ALA A 242 -33.62 22.46 16.66
CA ALA A 242 -34.01 22.77 15.28
C ALA A 242 -35.22 23.71 15.20
N ARG A 243 -36.20 23.57 16.11
CA ARG A 243 -37.37 24.48 16.14
C ARG A 243 -37.04 25.86 16.70
N LEU A 244 -36.10 25.93 17.65
CA LEU A 244 -35.65 27.19 18.23
C LEU A 244 -34.78 28.00 17.25
N GLU A 245 -33.98 27.32 16.41
CA GLU A 245 -33.25 27.94 15.29
C GLU A 245 -34.20 28.43 14.20
N GLN A 246 -35.22 27.62 13.86
CA GLN A 246 -36.24 28.02 12.88
C GLN A 246 -37.04 29.25 13.35
N ILE A 247 -37.44 29.31 14.63
CA ILE A 247 -38.10 30.49 15.22
C ILE A 247 -37.16 31.71 15.20
N ARG A 248 -35.85 31.52 15.40
CA ARG A 248 -34.86 32.60 15.33
C ARG A 248 -34.64 33.10 13.91
N ALA A 249 -34.65 32.22 12.92
CA ALA A 249 -34.59 32.56 11.50
C ALA A 249 -35.87 33.29 11.04
N GLU A 250 -37.04 32.85 11.51
CA GLU A 250 -38.33 33.50 11.23
C GLU A 250 -38.45 34.88 11.89
N LEU A 251 -37.83 35.10 13.06
CA LEU A 251 -37.77 36.41 13.72
C LEU A 251 -36.64 37.32 13.23
N GLY A 252 -35.57 36.76 12.65
CA GLY A 252 -34.39 37.49 12.17
C GLY A 252 -34.39 37.84 10.67
N GLY A 253 -35.30 37.25 9.88
CA GLY A 253 -35.40 37.46 8.42
C GLY A 253 -36.41 38.49 7.94
N GLY A 254 -37.05 39.23 8.86
CA GLY A 254 -38.17 40.13 8.58
C GLY A 254 -37.83 41.63 8.57
N GLY A 255 -36.64 42.02 8.10
CA GLY A 255 -36.29 43.44 8.03
C GLY A 255 -34.89 43.71 7.54
N ASP A 256 -34.60 43.41 6.28
CA ASP A 256 -33.84 44.33 5.44
C ASP A 256 -33.78 43.84 3.98
N THR A 257 -34.06 44.78 3.09
CA THR A 257 -33.54 44.86 1.72
C THR A 257 -33.87 43.73 0.72
N ALA A 258 -34.84 44.00 -0.15
CA ALA A 258 -34.76 43.88 -1.62
C ALA A 258 -36.20 43.92 -2.17
N ALA A 259 -36.77 44.98 -2.76
CA ALA A 259 -36.23 45.98 -3.67
C ALA A 259 -35.33 45.35 -4.74
N LEU A 260 -35.71 45.57 -6.02
CA LEU A 260 -35.12 45.03 -7.24
C LEU A 260 -35.61 43.62 -7.56
N GLU A 261 -36.00 43.25 -8.77
CA GLU A 261 -36.27 43.89 -10.06
C GLU A 261 -36.69 42.71 -10.97
N SER A 262 -37.23 42.99 -12.16
CA SER A 262 -37.79 42.06 -13.16
C SER A 262 -39.20 41.55 -12.80
N GLY A 263 -40.28 41.96 -13.47
CA GLY A 263 -40.37 42.53 -14.82
C GLY A 263 -40.23 41.43 -15.86
N GLU A 264 -41.31 41.22 -16.62
CA GLU A 264 -41.36 40.55 -17.92
C GLU A 264 -41.70 39.05 -17.95
N ALA A 265 -43.00 38.73 -17.98
CA ALA A 265 -43.64 38.10 -19.16
C ALA A 265 -45.13 37.82 -18.93
N GLU A 266 -45.91 38.07 -19.99
CA GLU A 266 -47.15 37.36 -20.37
C GLU A 266 -48.51 37.99 -20.05
N GLY A 267 -49.15 38.59 -21.08
CA GLY A 267 -50.57 38.92 -21.06
C GLY A 267 -51.11 39.83 -22.17
N ARG A 268 -51.34 39.26 -23.36
CA ARG A 268 -52.11 39.74 -24.54
C ARG A 268 -51.46 40.68 -25.55
#